data_AF-A0A1I3CWM3-F1
#
_entry.id   AF-A0A1I3CWM3-F1
#
_cell.length_a   1.000
_cell.length_b   1.000
_cell.length_c   1.000
_cell.angle_alpha   90.00
_cell.angle_beta   90.00
_cell.angle_gamma   90.00
#
_symmetry.space_group_name_H-M   'P 1'
#
loop_
_entity.id
_entity.type
_entity.pdbx_description
1 polymer ?
#
loop_
_entity_poly.entity_id
_entity_poly.type
_entity_poly.pdbx_seq_one_letter_code
_entity_poly.pdbx_strand_id
1 'polypeptide(L)'
;MSEIDPTDHALATIASILEHPEPVLVVRDAETETAAGHEDSVVDEHPVADEHPVVEEQPLVPEHTDADGYSKVGPGPMVAIRLKWTVHRGDDGQYYVHETIGEQSAPVISGPMTSDAAVHFVDTHEDEAHRRFELLRSEIAGRSSLAEFERKGEA
;
A
#
# COMPACT_ATOMS: atom_id res chain seq x y z
N MET A 1 38.37 -22.04 31.89
CA MET A 1 37.98 -21.81 30.49
C MET A 1 36.48 -21.56 30.55
N SER A 2 36.04 -20.32 30.42
CA SER A 2 34.62 -19.99 30.53
C SER A 2 33.91 -20.55 29.31
N GLU A 3 33.05 -21.53 29.56
CA GLU A 3 32.10 -22.08 28.59
C GLU A 3 31.30 -20.89 28.03
N ILE A 4 31.42 -20.62 26.74
CA ILE A 4 30.64 -19.57 26.08
C ILE A 4 29.20 -20.07 26.11
N ASP A 5 28.39 -19.44 26.96
CA ASP A 5 26.97 -19.75 27.05
C ASP A 5 26.35 -19.55 25.66
N PRO A 6 25.59 -20.53 25.15
CA PRO A 6 25.01 -20.47 23.80
C PRO A 6 24.09 -19.25 23.63
N THR A 7 23.53 -18.73 24.72
CA THR A 7 22.70 -17.51 24.72
C THR A 7 23.55 -16.27 24.45
N ASP A 8 24.72 -16.15 25.07
CA ASP A 8 25.64 -15.02 24.84
C ASP A 8 26.16 -15.01 23.40
N HIS A 9 26.45 -16.18 22.83
CA HIS A 9 26.84 -16.28 21.42
C HIS A 9 25.71 -15.83 20.48
N ALA A 10 24.46 -16.21 20.78
CA ALA A 10 23.29 -15.78 20.01
C ALA A 10 23.08 -14.26 20.11
N LEU A 11 23.17 -13.69 21.31
CA LEU A 11 23.02 -12.25 21.53
C LEU A 11 24.11 -11.44 20.82
N ALA A 12 25.37 -11.89 20.86
CA ALA A 12 26.48 -11.25 20.14
C ALA A 12 26.27 -11.27 18.61
N THR A 13 25.75 -12.37 18.08
CA THR A 13 25.47 -12.50 16.64
C THR A 13 24.37 -11.53 16.19
N ILE A 14 23.29 -11.41 16.97
CA ILE A 14 22.19 -10.49 16.68
C ILE A 14 22.66 -9.02 16.75
N ALA A 15 23.50 -8.69 17.73
CA ALA A 15 24.09 -7.36 17.85
C ALA A 15 24.94 -6.99 16.62
N SER A 16 25.73 -7.92 16.07
CA SER A 16 26.59 -7.67 14.91
C SER A 16 25.83 -7.33 13.62
N ILE A 17 24.58 -7.77 13.48
CA ILE A 17 23.74 -7.50 12.30
C ILE A 17 23.12 -6.09 12.40
N LEU A 18 22.77 -5.65 13.61
CA LEU A 18 22.21 -4.32 13.86
C LEU A 18 23.27 -3.22 13.78
N GLU A 19 24.52 -3.52 14.13
CA GLU A 19 25.63 -2.56 14.13
C GLU A 19 26.16 -2.25 12.72
N HIS A 20 25.97 -3.14 11.74
CA HIS A 20 26.41 -2.95 10.36
C HIS A 20 25.26 -3.11 9.35
N PRO A 21 24.43 -2.07 9.15
CA PRO A 21 23.50 -2.06 8.03
C PRO A 21 24.29 -1.96 6.71
N GLU A 22 24.14 -2.95 5.84
CA GLU A 22 24.70 -2.87 4.49
C GLU A 22 24.06 -1.69 3.72
N PRO A 23 24.85 -0.88 2.99
CA PRO A 23 24.34 0.29 2.29
C PRO A 23 23.48 -0.12 1.08
N VAL A 24 22.18 0.16 1.17
CA VAL A 24 21.25 0.17 0.04
C VAL A 24 21.69 1.26 -0.94
N LEU A 25 22.28 0.85 -2.07
CA LEU A 25 22.59 1.79 -3.15
C LEU A 25 21.33 2.16 -3.92
N VAL A 26 21.04 3.46 -3.82
CA VAL A 26 19.97 4.24 -4.40
C VAL A 26 20.15 4.42 -5.92
N VAL A 27 19.04 4.17 -6.65
CA VAL A 27 18.45 4.87 -7.83
C VAL A 27 19.38 5.61 -8.81
N ARG A 28 19.11 5.45 -10.12
CA ARG A 28 19.11 6.45 -11.24
C ARG A 28 19.22 5.72 -12.59
N ASP A 29 18.66 6.14 -13.72
CA ASP A 29 17.96 7.35 -14.18
C ASP A 29 17.16 6.90 -15.43
N ALA A 30 15.92 7.36 -15.61
CA ALA A 30 15.18 7.13 -16.85
C ALA A 30 15.45 8.30 -17.80
N GLU A 31 16.32 8.09 -18.78
CA GLU A 31 16.61 9.06 -19.84
C GLU A 31 15.48 9.07 -20.90
N THR A 32 14.85 10.23 -21.03
CA THR A 32 14.70 11.02 -22.27
C THR A 32 14.34 10.27 -23.56
N GLU A 33 13.17 10.55 -24.15
CA GLU A 33 13.15 11.10 -25.52
C GLU A 33 11.81 11.75 -25.90
N THR A 34 11.98 12.83 -26.64
CA THR A 34 11.08 13.81 -27.27
C THR A 34 10.24 13.30 -28.44
N ALA A 35 9.15 14.01 -28.77
CA ALA A 35 8.67 14.44 -30.12
C ALA A 35 7.12 14.38 -30.18
N ALA A 36 6.37 15.48 -30.27
CA ALA A 36 6.19 16.43 -31.39
C ALA A 36 5.34 15.90 -32.57
N GLY A 37 4.26 16.63 -32.88
CA GLY A 37 3.37 16.52 -34.06
C GLY A 37 1.90 16.37 -33.62
N HIS A 38 0.98 17.35 -33.66
CA HIS A 38 0.69 18.52 -34.50
C HIS A 38 0.25 18.22 -35.94
N GLU A 39 -1.07 18.05 -36.10
CA GLU A 39 -1.92 18.36 -37.27
C GLU A 39 -3.37 18.01 -36.87
N ASP A 40 -4.46 18.66 -37.28
CA ASP A 40 -4.82 19.95 -37.85
C ASP A 40 -6.39 20.00 -37.83
N SER A 41 -6.99 21.15 -38.16
CA SER A 41 -8.38 21.35 -38.61
C SER A 41 -9.48 21.72 -37.59
N VAL A 42 -9.43 22.99 -37.19
CA VAL A 42 -10.38 24.09 -37.54
C VAL A 42 -11.88 23.77 -37.72
N VAL A 43 -12.67 24.25 -36.73
CA VAL A 43 -13.88 25.12 -36.78
C VAL A 43 -15.02 24.80 -37.77
N ASP A 44 -16.24 24.56 -37.24
CA ASP A 44 -17.47 25.27 -37.66
C ASP A 44 -18.56 25.22 -36.57
N GLU A 45 -19.39 26.25 -36.53
CA GLU A 45 -20.17 26.79 -35.41
C GLU A 45 -21.46 26.01 -35.02
N HIS A 46 -21.82 26.18 -33.73
CA HIS A 46 -23.18 26.09 -33.14
C HIS A 46 -24.21 26.96 -33.92
N PRO A 47 -25.56 26.90 -33.75
CA PRO A 47 -26.27 26.51 -32.51
C PRO A 47 -27.66 25.83 -32.70
N VAL A 48 -28.19 25.17 -31.66
CA VAL A 48 -29.64 25.29 -31.35
C VAL A 48 -29.84 25.22 -29.84
N ALA A 49 -30.56 26.22 -29.36
CA ALA A 49 -31.00 26.43 -27.99
C ALA A 49 -31.87 25.29 -27.46
N ASP A 50 -31.70 24.96 -26.18
CA ASP A 50 -32.80 24.48 -25.36
C ASP A 50 -32.64 25.03 -23.94
N GLU A 51 -33.54 25.94 -23.60
CA GLU A 51 -33.64 26.57 -22.29
C GLU A 51 -34.29 25.60 -21.30
N HIS A 52 -33.52 25.07 -20.36
CA HIS A 52 -34.04 24.49 -19.12
C HIS A 52 -33.44 25.23 -17.92
N PRO A 53 -34.22 26.06 -17.20
CA PRO A 53 -33.76 26.69 -15.97
C PRO A 53 -34.01 25.71 -14.83
N VAL A 54 -32.96 25.24 -14.13
CA VAL A 54 -33.11 24.75 -12.75
C VAL A 54 -31.75 24.59 -12.06
N VAL A 55 -31.61 25.36 -10.97
CA VAL A 55 -30.82 25.11 -9.78
C VAL A 55 -29.29 25.21 -9.93
N GLU A 56 -28.77 26.36 -9.49
CA GLU A 56 -27.46 26.46 -8.85
C GLU A 56 -27.42 25.49 -7.66
N GLU A 57 -27.08 24.23 -7.91
CA GLU A 57 -26.58 23.35 -6.87
C GLU A 57 -25.15 23.85 -6.60
N GLN A 58 -25.02 24.75 -5.63
CA GLN A 58 -23.74 24.95 -4.96
C GLN A 58 -23.22 23.55 -4.63
N PRO A 59 -22.06 23.12 -5.17
CA PRO A 59 -21.52 21.82 -4.80
C PRO A 59 -21.33 21.89 -3.29
N LEU A 60 -22.13 21.11 -2.56
CA LEU A 60 -21.90 20.81 -1.16
C LEU A 60 -20.54 20.14 -1.15
N VAL A 61 -19.49 20.95 -0.95
CA VAL A 61 -18.15 20.47 -0.66
C VAL A 61 -18.37 19.44 0.45
N PRO A 62 -18.07 18.15 0.24
CA PRO A 62 -18.21 17.18 1.30
C PRO A 62 -17.46 17.77 2.50
N GLU A 63 -18.17 18.14 3.56
CA GLU A 63 -17.54 18.58 4.81
C GLU A 63 -16.55 17.47 5.13
N HIS A 64 -15.26 17.80 5.06
CA HIS A 64 -14.14 16.87 5.20
C HIS A 64 -14.53 15.72 6.12
N THR A 65 -14.90 14.59 5.51
CA THR A 65 -15.56 13.50 6.22
C THR A 65 -14.60 13.05 7.31
N ASP A 66 -15.00 13.19 8.58
CA ASP A 66 -14.21 12.77 9.74
C ASP A 66 -13.68 11.36 9.47
N ALA A 67 -12.37 11.16 9.52
CA ALA A 67 -11.77 9.89 9.08
C ALA A 67 -12.08 8.72 10.03
N ASP A 68 -12.79 8.96 11.14
CA ASP A 68 -13.17 7.93 12.10
C ASP A 68 -14.04 6.86 11.43
N GLY A 69 -13.65 5.60 11.61
CA GLY A 69 -14.31 4.46 10.99
C GLY A 69 -13.90 4.20 9.53
N TYR A 70 -13.04 5.04 8.93
CA TYR A 70 -12.44 4.71 7.64
C TYR A 70 -11.66 3.40 7.75
N SER A 71 -11.94 2.44 6.87
CA SER A 71 -11.28 1.13 6.93
C SER A 71 -11.09 0.51 5.56
N LYS A 72 -10.01 -0.26 5.43
CA LYS A 72 -9.68 -1.05 4.24
C LYS A 72 -9.19 -2.42 4.65
N VAL A 73 -9.30 -3.37 3.73
CA VAL A 73 -8.82 -4.74 3.93
C VAL A 73 -7.84 -5.06 2.81
N GLY A 74 -6.66 -5.56 3.17
CA GLY A 74 -5.61 -5.90 2.23
C GLY A 74 -5.94 -7.12 1.35
N PRO A 75 -5.07 -7.46 0.39
CA PRO A 75 -5.26 -8.62 -0.48
C PRO A 75 -5.00 -9.95 0.25
N GLY A 76 -5.52 -11.05 -0.30
CA GLY A 76 -5.18 -12.41 0.14
C GLY A 76 -6.40 -13.33 0.22
N PRO A 77 -6.27 -14.63 -0.07
CA PRO A 77 -7.42 -15.52 -0.22
C PRO A 77 -8.14 -15.83 1.10
N MET A 78 -7.44 -15.78 2.23
CA MET A 78 -7.95 -16.20 3.53
C MET A 78 -8.09 -15.01 4.48
N VAL A 79 -9.27 -14.86 5.08
CA VAL A 79 -9.55 -13.79 6.07
C VAL A 79 -8.58 -13.84 7.24
N ALA A 80 -8.22 -15.04 7.72
CA ALA A 80 -7.39 -15.24 8.91
C ALA A 80 -5.98 -14.62 8.82
N ILE A 81 -5.46 -14.39 7.61
CA ILE A 81 -4.09 -13.88 7.39
C ILE A 81 -4.07 -12.53 6.67
N ARG A 82 -5.25 -11.98 6.36
CA ARG A 82 -5.39 -10.76 5.57
C ARG A 82 -5.25 -9.54 6.49
N LEU A 83 -4.57 -8.50 6.01
CA LEU A 83 -4.46 -7.24 6.73
C LEU A 83 -5.81 -6.49 6.71
N LYS A 84 -6.11 -5.78 7.79
CA LYS A 84 -7.20 -4.81 7.89
C LYS A 84 -6.67 -3.55 8.56
N TRP A 85 -6.94 -2.41 7.96
CA TRP A 85 -6.66 -1.10 8.55
C TRP A 85 -7.97 -0.44 8.96
N THR A 86 -8.01 0.12 10.16
CA THR A 86 -9.17 0.89 10.66
C THR A 86 -8.65 2.17 11.31
N VAL A 87 -9.20 3.31 10.89
CA VAL A 87 -8.91 4.61 11.47
C VAL A 87 -9.81 4.83 12.67
N HIS A 88 -9.21 5.26 13.77
CA HIS A 88 -9.87 5.61 15.01
C HIS A 88 -9.46 7.03 15.41
N ARG A 89 -10.44 7.83 15.82
CA ARG A 89 -10.22 9.12 16.44
C ARG A 89 -9.99 8.95 17.94
N GLY A 90 -8.88 9.48 18.43
CA GLY A 90 -8.56 9.56 19.85
C GLY A 90 -9.31 10.69 20.55
N ASP A 91 -9.34 10.63 21.89
CA ASP A 91 -9.95 11.66 22.74
C ASP A 91 -9.25 13.03 22.62
N ASP A 92 -8.01 13.02 22.15
CA ASP A 92 -7.17 14.18 21.85
C ASP A 92 -7.48 14.82 20.48
N GLY A 93 -8.44 14.27 19.74
CA GLY A 93 -8.83 14.74 18.40
C GLY A 93 -7.82 14.42 17.31
N GLN A 94 -6.78 13.64 17.62
CA GLN A 94 -5.88 13.05 16.64
C GLN A 94 -6.43 11.71 16.15
N TYR A 95 -5.90 11.24 15.04
CA TYR A 95 -6.28 9.97 14.45
C TYR A 95 -5.16 8.95 14.59
N TYR A 96 -5.58 7.71 14.75
CA TYR A 96 -4.74 6.54 14.88
C TYR A 96 -5.21 5.47 13.90
N VAL A 97 -4.28 4.81 13.22
CA VAL A 97 -4.58 3.70 12.33
C VAL A 97 -4.25 2.41 13.03
N HIS A 98 -5.24 1.54 13.19
CA HIS A 98 -5.06 0.19 13.70
C HIS A 98 -4.90 -0.77 12.52
N GLU A 99 -3.73 -1.39 12.42
CA GLU A 99 -3.45 -2.48 11.48
C GLU A 99 -3.59 -3.81 12.20
N THR A 100 -4.47 -4.67 11.71
CA THR A 100 -4.71 -6.01 12.27
C THR A 100 -4.55 -7.08 11.19
N ILE A 101 -3.87 -8.18 11.51
CA ILE A 101 -3.82 -9.38 10.67
C ILE A 101 -4.96 -10.33 11.09
N GLY A 102 -5.88 -10.59 10.18
CA GLY A 102 -7.10 -11.33 10.48
C GLY A 102 -8.01 -10.59 11.47
N GLU A 103 -9.04 -11.28 11.97
CA GLU A 103 -10.07 -10.64 12.82
C GLU A 103 -9.70 -10.61 14.32
N GLN A 104 -8.80 -11.49 14.75
CA GLN A 104 -8.58 -11.81 16.18
C GLN A 104 -7.22 -11.35 16.72
N SER A 105 -6.37 -10.74 15.89
CA SER A 105 -5.01 -10.36 16.32
C SER A 105 -5.00 -9.04 17.08
N ALA A 106 -3.96 -8.84 17.89
CA ALA A 106 -3.69 -7.54 18.50
C ALA A 106 -3.32 -6.51 17.40
N PRO A 107 -3.90 -5.30 17.41
CA PRO A 107 -3.62 -4.29 16.40
C PRO A 107 -2.25 -3.65 16.61
N VAL A 108 -1.54 -3.37 15.52
CA VAL A 108 -0.41 -2.44 15.49
C VAL A 108 -0.97 -1.05 15.25
N ILE A 109 -0.69 -0.12 16.17
CA ILE A 109 -1.26 1.23 16.16
C ILE A 109 -0.23 2.21 15.60
N SER A 110 -0.62 2.97 14.58
CA SER A 110 0.18 4.07 14.01
C SER A 110 -0.51 5.41 14.27
N GLY A 111 0.24 6.42 14.73
CA GLY A 111 -0.27 7.75 15.07
C GLY A 111 0.48 8.36 16.26
N PRO A 112 0.09 9.56 16.73
CA PRO A 112 -1.03 10.37 16.26
C PRO A 112 -0.79 11.02 14.88
N MET A 113 -1.85 11.23 14.10
CA MET A 113 -1.80 11.96 12.84
C MET A 113 -3.11 12.72 12.56
N THR A 114 -3.12 13.58 11.55
CA THR A 114 -4.33 14.29 11.12
C THR A 114 -5.31 13.36 10.40
N SER A 115 -6.57 13.78 10.27
CA SER A 115 -7.62 13.02 9.56
C SER A 115 -7.18 12.62 8.15
N ASP A 116 -6.72 13.60 7.36
CA ASP A 116 -6.25 13.39 6.00
C ASP A 116 -5.02 12.47 5.93
N ALA A 117 -4.06 12.65 6.84
CA ALA A 117 -2.88 11.79 6.92
C ALA A 117 -3.24 10.34 7.27
N ALA A 118 -4.25 10.11 8.10
CA ALA A 118 -4.73 8.77 8.44
C ALA A 118 -5.35 8.06 7.23
N VAL A 119 -6.19 8.77 6.46
CA VAL A 119 -6.77 8.22 5.23
C VAL A 119 -5.67 7.90 4.22
N HIS A 120 -4.77 8.85 3.96
CA HIS A 120 -3.65 8.66 3.05
C HIS A 120 -2.72 7.52 3.48
N PHE A 121 -2.46 7.36 4.78
CA PHE A 121 -1.67 6.27 5.33
C PHE A 121 -2.30 4.91 4.97
N VAL A 122 -3.60 4.77 5.20
CA VAL A 122 -4.35 3.55 4.91
C VAL A 122 -4.33 3.24 3.42
N ASP A 123 -4.55 4.25 2.57
CA ASP A 123 -4.53 4.08 1.11
C ASP A 123 -3.17 3.63 0.60
N THR A 124 -2.10 4.29 1.08
CA THR A 124 -0.72 3.93 0.70
C THR A 124 -0.37 2.50 1.10
N HIS A 125 -0.77 2.07 2.30
CA HIS A 125 -0.51 0.72 2.80
C HIS A 125 -1.32 -0.34 2.05
N GLU A 126 -2.56 -0.02 1.69
CA GLU A 126 -3.40 -0.90 0.88
C GLU A 126 -2.78 -1.13 -0.51
N ASP A 127 -2.37 -0.07 -1.20
CA ASP A 127 -1.70 -0.16 -2.49
C ASP A 127 -0.39 -0.95 -2.41
N GLU A 128 0.41 -0.70 -1.36
CA GLU A 128 1.64 -1.43 -1.13
C GLU A 128 1.39 -2.92 -0.90
N ALA A 129 0.40 -3.26 -0.07
CA ALA A 129 0.03 -4.63 0.20
C ALA A 129 -0.44 -5.34 -1.09
N HIS A 130 -1.22 -4.68 -1.94
CA HIS A 130 -1.60 -5.20 -3.26
C HIS A 130 -0.38 -5.49 -4.14
N ARG A 131 0.56 -4.54 -4.25
CA ARG A 131 1.78 -4.77 -5.03
C ARG A 131 2.60 -5.94 -4.49
N ARG A 132 2.80 -6.03 -3.17
CA ARG A 132 3.55 -7.12 -2.53
C ARG A 132 2.87 -8.47 -2.72
N PHE A 133 1.54 -8.52 -2.59
CA PHE A 133 0.77 -9.74 -2.80
C PHE A 133 0.86 -10.22 -4.25
N GLU A 134 0.75 -9.31 -5.21
CA GLU A 134 0.84 -9.63 -6.64
C GLU A 134 2.24 -10.15 -7.02
N LEU A 135 3.29 -9.54 -6.48
CA LEU A 135 4.65 -10.02 -6.63
C LEU A 135 4.80 -11.45 -6.06
N LEU A 136 4.34 -11.68 -4.83
CA LEU A 136 4.37 -12.99 -4.20
C LEU A 136 3.57 -14.03 -5.01
N ARG A 137 2.39 -13.65 -5.51
CA ARG A 137 1.55 -14.51 -6.34
C ARG A 137 2.29 -14.93 -7.61
N SER A 138 2.95 -13.99 -8.28
CA SER A 138 3.75 -14.26 -9.48
C SER A 138 4.95 -15.17 -9.19
N GLU A 139 5.62 -14.98 -8.05
CA GLU A 139 6.74 -15.83 -7.63
C GLU A 139 6.27 -17.27 -7.40
N ILE A 140 5.19 -17.46 -6.64
CA ILE A 140 4.64 -18.79 -6.36
C ILE A 140 4.21 -19.47 -7.65
N ALA A 141 3.48 -18.78 -8.54
CA ALA A 141 3.07 -19.32 -9.82
C ALA A 141 4.27 -19.73 -10.69
N GLY A 142 5.34 -18.91 -10.71
CA GLY A 142 6.58 -19.21 -11.43
C GLY A 142 7.36 -20.41 -10.84
N ARG A 143 7.46 -20.49 -9.51
CA ARG A 143 8.11 -21.61 -8.80
C ARG A 143 7.33 -22.91 -8.91
N SER A 144 6.01 -22.86 -8.84
CA SER A 144 5.13 -24.01 -9.08
C SER A 144 5.26 -24.53 -10.51
N SER A 145 5.43 -23.64 -11.50
CA SER A 145 5.69 -24.02 -12.88
C SER A 145 7.03 -24.77 -13.01
N LEU A 146 8.10 -24.27 -12.37
CA LEU A 146 9.42 -24.91 -12.39
C LEU A 146 9.40 -26.31 -11.74
N ALA A 147 8.73 -26.46 -10.60
CA ALA A 147 8.55 -27.75 -9.94
C ALA A 147 7.73 -28.76 -10.78
N GLU A 148 6.83 -28.29 -11.65
CA GLU A 148 6.07 -29.16 -12.57
C GLU A 148 6.94 -29.64 -13.75
N PHE A 149 7.84 -28.81 -14.27
CA PHE A 149 8.80 -29.21 -15.30
C PHE A 149 9.81 -30.25 -14.80
N GLU A 150 10.27 -30.14 -13.56
CA GLU A 150 11.20 -31.11 -12.95
C GLU A 150 10.57 -32.50 -12.81
N ARG A 151 9.27 -32.60 -12.49
CA ARG A 151 8.57 -33.90 -12.41
C ARG A 151 8.38 -34.57 -13.78
N LYS A 152 8.30 -33.79 -14.86
CA LYS A 152 8.06 -34.31 -16.22
C LYS A 152 9.35 -34.76 -16.93
N GLY A 153 10.52 -34.37 -16.44
CA GLY A 153 11.83 -34.77 -16.98
C GLY A 153 12.33 -36.13 -16.50
N GLU A 154 11.64 -36.79 -15.56
CA GLU A 154 12.01 -38.09 -14.98
C GLU A 154 11.04 -39.21 -15.42
N ALA A 155 10.77 -39.31 -16.74
CA ALA A 155 9.96 -40.38 -17.32
C ALA A 155 10.59 -40.94 -18.60
#